data_AF-A0A7S3KZI0-F1
#
_entry.id   AF-A0A7S3KZI0-F1
#
_cell.length_a   1.000
_cell.length_b   1.000
_cell.length_c   1.000
_cell.angle_alpha   90.00
_cell.angle_beta   90.00
_cell.angle_gamma   90.00
#
_symmetry.space_group_name_H-M   'P 1'
#
loop_
_entity.id
_entity.type
_entity.pdbx_description
1 polymer ?
#
loop_
_entity_poly.entity_id
_entity_poly.type
_entity_poly.pdbx_seq_one_letter_code
_entity_poly.pdbx_strand_id
1 'polypeptide(L)'
;MRKSNRNGTMAIFILYLVVLAASTIGVVGGWIDPDSPPHVHTTQSHKNYNNHNGDSYRLVFSDEFAQDGRTFRDGEDPRWTALDKNDVTNNPLHYYSHDNARTQGGKLDITLDLMPRVFPLDNNVTKEARSAMVQSWNKFCFTGGIVEFSAQLPGNPYTGGLWPALWMMGNLARATYVNSTEHMWPFSAGHVCDDRNRVSQEINACRHDSSTSDADAAAVVGRGAPEIDMLEVMYISQINASMLSASLQVAPGLAQGRPNLGMEPNKTWYQPVLGEGATLNEYFYGVHVEHRSNDGKLDYEFQTDTISINYWLDDSFWTRQHLFRVEWEPPLNDGSGGYIHWYIDGNLMAGIEGEELQRVSQTEIPSEPMSLLMNLAVSKDWSFPDAWFLNCKHKCWSCFDPKCQCALPEGFCESLPVHFLIDYVRVYQAAHNPRHTLGCSPPSRPTAGFIEAHKERYMVHGQTEPLLPVTTGGASCVVNDDCGHGTCVVGRPPLCHCRNGWTGPTCLAHNGSDNTAFDVRRATATFLAFLALFLMFGSFLSFVGYKIRNRNYSTRVLYELLSDIESEKVLPSKGAVIEGSEPPALKPMEQGGGSSLSYQTE
;
A
#
# COMPACT_ATOMS: atom_id res chain seq x y z
N MET A 1 -17.06 55.11 34.21
CA MET A 1 -16.79 53.75 34.72
C MET A 1 -16.80 52.77 33.55
N ARG A 2 -15.84 51.84 33.55
CA ARG A 2 -15.36 50.96 32.46
C ARG A 2 -16.45 50.43 31.49
N LYS A 3 -16.42 50.87 30.23
CA LYS A 3 -16.95 50.07 29.10
C LYS A 3 -15.99 48.89 28.89
N SER A 4 -16.41 47.73 29.39
CA SER A 4 -15.67 46.47 29.31
C SER A 4 -15.45 46.08 27.84
N ASN A 5 -14.18 45.90 27.50
CA ASN A 5 -13.66 45.50 26.20
C ASN A 5 -13.97 44.02 25.90
N ARG A 6 -15.27 43.65 25.84
CA ARG A 6 -15.73 42.25 25.65
C ARG A 6 -15.48 41.70 24.25
N ASN A 7 -15.36 42.56 23.24
CA ASN A 7 -15.16 42.12 21.86
C ASN A 7 -13.70 41.73 21.57
N GLY A 8 -12.74 42.33 22.28
CA GLY A 8 -11.31 41.99 22.13
C GLY A 8 -10.98 40.61 22.70
N THR A 9 -11.55 40.24 23.86
CA THR A 9 -11.27 38.94 24.50
C THR A 9 -11.84 37.76 23.73
N MET A 10 -13.01 37.93 23.08
CA MET A 10 -13.62 36.88 22.26
C MET A 10 -12.85 36.67 20.94
N ALA A 11 -12.38 37.75 20.31
CA ALA A 11 -11.55 37.66 19.11
C ALA A 11 -10.18 37.00 19.39
N ILE A 12 -9.57 37.31 20.53
CA ILE A 12 -8.30 36.68 20.96
C ILE A 12 -8.50 35.20 21.29
N PHE A 13 -9.64 34.82 21.89
CA PHE A 13 -9.97 33.41 22.15
C PHE A 13 -10.22 32.62 20.86
N ILE A 14 -10.89 33.23 19.86
CA ILE A 14 -11.09 32.65 18.53
C ILE A 14 -9.75 32.48 17.81
N LEU A 15 -8.87 33.47 17.89
CA LEU A 15 -7.52 33.37 17.32
C LEU A 15 -6.71 32.27 18.01
N TYR A 16 -6.79 32.15 19.34
CA TYR A 16 -6.14 31.07 20.09
C TYR A 16 -6.68 29.68 19.73
N LEU A 17 -7.99 29.54 19.51
CA LEU A 17 -8.62 28.27 19.11
C LEU A 17 -8.31 27.89 17.66
N VAL A 18 -8.24 28.88 16.75
CA VAL A 18 -7.79 28.66 15.36
C VAL A 18 -6.31 28.29 15.32
N VAL A 19 -5.47 28.92 16.15
CA VAL A 19 -4.05 28.55 16.29
C VAL A 19 -3.90 27.18 16.95
N LEU A 20 -4.73 26.82 17.93
CA LEU A 20 -4.75 25.48 18.53
C LEU A 20 -5.21 24.41 17.53
N ALA A 21 -6.25 24.68 16.73
CA ALA A 21 -6.71 23.79 15.66
C ALA A 21 -5.70 23.68 14.50
N ALA A 22 -4.96 24.75 14.20
CA ALA A 22 -3.85 24.73 13.26
C ALA A 22 -2.62 23.98 13.83
N SER A 23 -2.40 24.05 15.15
CA SER A 23 -1.29 23.34 15.82
C SER A 23 -1.55 21.85 16.06
N THR A 24 -2.78 21.36 15.80
CA THR A 24 -3.08 19.92 15.74
C THR A 24 -2.86 19.31 14.35
N ILE A 25 -2.43 20.09 13.35
CA ILE A 25 -1.78 19.53 12.16
C ILE A 25 -0.30 19.32 12.50
N GLY A 26 -0.04 18.60 13.59
CA GLY A 26 1.19 17.82 13.62
C GLY A 26 1.03 16.82 12.48
N VAL A 27 2.00 16.74 11.57
CA VAL A 27 2.09 15.61 10.65
C VAL A 27 2.26 14.37 11.53
N VAL A 28 1.14 13.79 11.94
CA VAL A 28 1.08 12.48 12.54
C VAL A 28 1.42 11.54 11.40
N GLY A 29 2.50 10.79 11.59
CA GLY A 29 3.10 9.86 10.65
C GLY A 29 2.17 9.22 9.62
N GLY A 30 2.22 9.70 8.37
CA GLY A 30 1.46 9.14 7.26
C GLY A 30 2.32 8.29 6.32
N TRP A 31 1.66 7.54 5.43
CA TRP A 31 2.32 6.79 4.37
C TRP A 31 2.93 7.66 3.28
N ILE A 32 2.55 8.93 3.19
CA ILE A 32 3.12 9.91 2.26
C ILE A 32 4.42 10.45 2.86
N ASP A 33 5.50 10.31 2.11
CA ASP A 33 6.79 10.93 2.42
C ASP A 33 6.66 12.45 2.48
N PRO A 34 7.05 13.11 3.58
CA PRO A 34 7.12 14.57 3.67
C PRO A 34 7.99 15.24 2.59
N ASP A 35 8.95 14.51 2.01
CA ASP A 35 9.80 15.00 0.93
C ASP A 35 9.10 14.93 -0.45
N SER A 36 7.92 14.30 -0.56
CA SER A 36 7.14 14.25 -1.81
C SER A 36 6.67 15.65 -2.22
N PRO A 37 6.98 16.11 -3.45
CA PRO A 37 6.63 17.46 -3.86
C PRO A 37 5.12 17.61 -4.14
N PRO A 38 4.47 18.74 -3.81
CA PRO A 38 3.01 18.87 -3.88
C PRO A 38 2.35 18.51 -5.23
N HIS A 39 3.07 18.69 -6.34
CA HIS A 39 2.54 18.39 -7.68
C HIS A 39 2.38 16.89 -7.96
N VAL A 40 3.03 16.01 -7.19
CA VAL A 40 2.92 14.55 -7.34
C VAL A 40 1.85 13.96 -6.43
N HIS A 41 1.10 14.78 -5.67
CA HIS A 41 0.04 14.29 -4.78
C HIS A 41 -1.19 13.78 -5.53
N THR A 42 -1.28 14.07 -6.82
CA THR A 42 -2.35 13.61 -7.70
C THR A 42 -1.80 13.20 -9.03
N THR A 43 -2.34 12.13 -9.61
CA THR A 43 -2.05 11.70 -10.98
C THR A 43 -3.37 11.35 -11.69
N GLN A 44 -3.30 11.11 -12.98
CA GLN A 44 -4.45 10.69 -13.79
C GLN A 44 -4.20 9.28 -14.33
N SER A 45 -5.27 8.54 -14.56
CA SER A 45 -5.21 7.29 -15.31
C SER A 45 -4.63 7.53 -16.72
N HIS A 46 -3.81 6.59 -17.19
CA HIS A 46 -3.34 6.59 -18.58
C HIS A 46 -4.22 5.72 -19.51
N LYS A 47 -5.30 5.14 -18.98
CA LYS A 47 -6.25 4.31 -19.72
C LYS A 47 -7.06 5.15 -20.70
N ASN A 48 -6.61 5.23 -21.96
CA ASN A 48 -7.33 5.89 -23.07
C ASN A 48 -8.44 5.00 -23.68
N TYR A 49 -9.32 4.42 -22.86
CA TYR A 49 -10.45 3.59 -23.35
C TYR A 49 -11.80 4.21 -22.95
N ASN A 50 -12.61 4.59 -23.95
CA ASN A 50 -14.01 5.02 -23.81
C ASN A 50 -14.32 6.25 -22.94
N ASN A 51 -13.74 7.43 -23.21
CA ASN A 51 -14.21 8.71 -22.66
C ASN A 51 -14.27 8.82 -21.12
N HIS A 52 -13.62 7.92 -20.37
CA HIS A 52 -13.31 8.14 -18.95
C HIS A 52 -12.11 9.08 -18.84
N ASN A 53 -12.29 10.31 -19.32
CA ASN A 53 -11.32 11.39 -19.10
C ASN A 53 -11.25 11.68 -17.59
N GLY A 54 -10.14 11.31 -16.96
CA GLY A 54 -9.64 12.04 -15.79
C GLY A 54 -10.13 11.59 -14.42
N ASP A 55 -10.27 10.28 -14.17
CA ASP A 55 -10.31 9.82 -12.78
C ASP A 55 -9.03 10.30 -12.07
N SER A 56 -9.21 11.17 -11.07
CA SER A 56 -8.11 11.72 -10.29
C SER A 56 -7.73 10.70 -9.23
N TYR A 57 -6.49 10.22 -9.32
CA TYR A 57 -5.89 9.37 -8.31
C TYR A 57 -5.11 10.24 -7.33
N ARG A 58 -5.21 9.92 -6.04
CA ARG A 58 -4.52 10.62 -4.96
C ARG A 58 -3.38 9.78 -4.43
N LEU A 59 -2.26 10.43 -4.13
CA LEU A 59 -1.11 9.80 -3.49
C LEU A 59 -1.54 9.29 -2.11
N VAL A 60 -1.31 8.00 -1.87
CA VAL A 60 -1.64 7.30 -0.62
C VAL A 60 -0.41 6.72 0.06
N PHE A 61 0.69 6.54 -0.69
CA PHE A 61 2.00 6.18 -0.16
C PHE A 61 3.09 6.75 -1.03
N SER A 62 4.18 7.17 -0.41
CA SER A 62 5.42 7.47 -1.11
C SER A 62 6.65 7.22 -0.24
N ASP A 63 7.77 7.01 -0.91
CA ASP A 63 9.11 7.14 -0.37
C ASP A 63 9.99 7.76 -1.46
N GLU A 64 10.54 8.94 -1.19
CA GLU A 64 11.43 9.68 -2.10
C GLU A 64 12.90 9.40 -1.78
N PHE A 65 13.18 8.57 -0.76
CA PHE A 65 14.54 8.17 -0.36
C PHE A 65 15.53 9.33 -0.13
N ALA A 66 15.03 10.55 0.13
CA ALA A 66 15.80 11.78 0.15
C ALA A 66 16.80 11.86 1.32
N GLN A 67 16.56 11.10 2.39
CA GLN A 67 17.39 11.10 3.60
C GLN A 67 18.53 10.08 3.46
N ASP A 68 19.73 10.55 3.12
CA ASP A 68 20.93 9.71 2.98
C ASP A 68 21.28 8.94 4.26
N GLY A 69 21.78 7.71 4.09
CA GLY A 69 22.26 6.87 5.18
C GLY A 69 21.17 6.05 5.87
N ARG A 70 19.89 6.14 5.46
CA ARG A 70 18.86 5.19 5.90
C ARG A 70 19.28 3.77 5.56
N THR A 71 19.13 2.91 6.56
CA THR A 71 19.25 1.46 6.49
C THR A 71 17.86 0.84 6.55
N PHE A 72 17.75 -0.40 6.07
CA PHE A 72 16.47 -1.11 6.02
C PHE A 72 16.53 -2.42 6.78
N ARG A 73 17.47 -2.59 7.71
CA ARG A 73 17.49 -3.77 8.58
C ARG A 73 16.14 -3.89 9.29
N ASP A 74 15.71 -5.12 9.52
CA ASP A 74 14.46 -5.37 10.21
C ASP A 74 14.39 -4.64 11.56
N GLY A 75 13.28 -3.93 11.80
CA GLY A 75 13.11 -3.04 12.96
C GLY A 75 13.71 -1.62 12.85
N GLU A 76 14.37 -1.26 11.74
CA GLU A 76 15.00 0.08 11.58
C GLU A 76 14.18 1.06 10.73
N ASP A 77 13.33 0.59 9.82
CA ASP A 77 12.51 1.42 8.96
C ASP A 77 11.02 0.99 9.04
N PRO A 78 10.05 1.93 9.09
CA PRO A 78 8.64 1.57 9.22
C PRO A 78 7.95 1.21 7.90
N ARG A 79 8.53 1.57 6.75
CA ARG A 79 7.97 1.27 5.41
C ARG A 79 8.57 -0.01 4.84
N TRP A 80 9.85 -0.24 5.10
CA TRP A 80 10.63 -1.27 4.39
C TRP A 80 11.40 -2.18 5.33
N THR A 81 11.62 -3.44 4.92
CA THR A 81 12.60 -4.36 5.50
C THR A 81 13.44 -4.95 4.37
N ALA A 82 14.76 -4.84 4.49
CA ALA A 82 15.73 -5.56 3.69
C ALA A 82 16.05 -6.91 4.34
N LEU A 83 16.10 -7.96 3.52
CA LEU A 83 16.35 -9.32 4.00
C LEU A 83 17.83 -9.56 4.33
N ASP A 84 18.09 -10.43 5.31
CA ASP A 84 19.43 -10.95 5.63
C ASP A 84 19.41 -12.48 5.72
N LYS A 85 19.48 -13.14 4.57
CA LYS A 85 19.39 -14.59 4.46
C LYS A 85 19.94 -15.13 3.15
N ASN A 86 20.18 -16.43 3.10
CA ASN A 86 20.43 -17.15 1.86
C ASN A 86 19.21 -17.06 0.93
N ASP A 87 19.46 -16.96 -0.37
CA ASP A 87 18.43 -17.20 -1.38
C ASP A 87 18.57 -18.63 -1.91
N VAL A 88 17.45 -19.32 -1.98
CA VAL A 88 17.31 -20.70 -2.44
C VAL A 88 16.35 -20.82 -3.61
N THR A 89 15.77 -19.69 -4.05
CA THR A 89 14.81 -19.63 -5.15
C THR A 89 15.50 -19.41 -6.48
N ASN A 90 15.02 -20.05 -7.54
CA ASN A 90 15.50 -19.84 -8.92
C ASN A 90 17.02 -19.99 -9.09
N ASN A 91 17.63 -20.99 -8.46
CA ASN A 91 19.06 -21.30 -8.64
C ASN A 91 20.00 -20.08 -8.47
N PRO A 92 19.94 -19.35 -7.35
CA PRO A 92 20.55 -18.04 -7.24
C PRO A 92 22.05 -18.17 -6.93
N LEU A 93 22.87 -17.22 -7.37
CA LEU A 93 24.31 -17.15 -7.04
C LEU A 93 24.62 -16.18 -5.90
N HIS A 94 23.61 -15.44 -5.47
CA HIS A 94 23.72 -14.44 -4.42
C HIS A 94 23.05 -14.89 -3.10
N TYR A 95 23.31 -14.14 -2.03
CA TYR A 95 22.45 -14.08 -0.84
C TYR A 95 22.00 -12.63 -0.62
N TYR A 96 20.92 -12.45 0.13
CA TYR A 96 20.44 -11.13 0.51
C TYR A 96 21.05 -10.69 1.84
N SER A 97 21.48 -9.43 1.90
CA SER A 97 21.91 -8.76 3.12
C SER A 97 21.34 -7.34 3.17
N HIS A 98 20.89 -6.91 4.35
CA HIS A 98 20.42 -5.54 4.56
C HIS A 98 21.54 -4.51 4.36
N ASP A 99 22.82 -4.90 4.46
CA ASP A 99 23.96 -3.98 4.27
C ASP A 99 24.11 -3.52 2.80
N ASN A 100 23.45 -4.22 1.87
CA ASN A 100 23.45 -3.94 0.44
C ASN A 100 22.23 -3.11 -0.01
N ALA A 101 21.41 -2.62 0.92
CA ALA A 101 20.35 -1.65 0.66
C ALA A 101 20.53 -0.43 1.58
N ARG A 102 20.78 0.73 0.97
CA ARG A 102 20.92 1.99 1.68
C ARG A 102 20.42 3.15 0.85
N THR A 103 20.07 4.24 1.49
CA THR A 103 19.84 5.50 0.78
C THR A 103 21.14 6.27 0.59
N GLN A 104 21.40 6.75 -0.61
CA GLN A 104 22.57 7.55 -0.94
C GLN A 104 22.29 8.44 -2.16
N GLY A 105 22.62 9.73 -2.04
CA GLY A 105 22.37 10.70 -3.10
C GLY A 105 20.88 10.90 -3.38
N GLY A 106 20.03 10.76 -2.36
CA GLY A 106 18.58 10.89 -2.47
C GLY A 106 17.89 9.74 -3.20
N LYS A 107 18.50 8.54 -3.21
CA LYS A 107 17.97 7.34 -3.86
C LYS A 107 18.19 6.12 -2.99
N LEU A 108 17.35 5.11 -3.14
CA LEU A 108 17.68 3.76 -2.69
C LEU A 108 18.70 3.14 -3.65
N ASP A 109 19.87 2.76 -3.12
CA ASP A 109 20.91 2.00 -3.79
C ASP A 109 20.86 0.55 -3.32
N ILE A 110 20.47 -0.34 -4.23
CA ILE A 110 20.63 -1.79 -4.07
C ILE A 110 21.92 -2.19 -4.78
N THR A 111 22.95 -2.49 -3.99
CA THR A 111 24.28 -2.83 -4.51
C THR A 111 24.44 -4.34 -4.59
N LEU A 112 25.02 -4.83 -5.69
CA LEU A 112 25.52 -6.20 -5.78
C LEU A 112 27.05 -6.21 -5.87
N ASP A 113 27.69 -6.96 -4.98
CA ASP A 113 29.15 -7.09 -4.91
C ASP A 113 29.59 -8.52 -4.55
N LEU A 114 30.90 -8.77 -4.62
CA LEU A 114 31.49 -10.09 -4.33
C LEU A 114 31.93 -10.16 -2.87
N MET A 115 31.20 -10.92 -2.06
CA MET A 115 31.54 -11.19 -0.66
C MET A 115 31.12 -12.61 -0.27
N PRO A 116 32.01 -13.61 -0.43
CA PRO A 116 31.70 -15.00 -0.16
C PRO A 116 31.22 -15.26 1.27
N ARG A 117 30.13 -16.02 1.39
CA ARG A 117 29.58 -16.48 2.67
C ARG A 117 29.16 -17.94 2.58
N VAL A 118 29.48 -18.71 3.61
CA VAL A 118 29.02 -20.09 3.80
C VAL A 118 27.73 -20.08 4.61
N PHE A 119 26.76 -20.89 4.20
CA PHE A 119 25.49 -21.09 4.88
C PHE A 119 25.40 -22.53 5.41
N PRO A 120 25.76 -22.77 6.69
CA PRO A 120 25.85 -24.12 7.23
C PRO A 120 24.51 -24.87 7.28
N LEU A 121 23.42 -24.15 7.49
CA LEU A 121 22.06 -24.71 7.55
C LEU A 121 21.53 -25.13 6.17
N ASP A 122 22.13 -24.62 5.09
CA ASP A 122 21.76 -24.90 3.71
C ASP A 122 22.79 -25.83 3.07
N ASN A 123 23.06 -26.97 3.72
CA ASN A 123 24.03 -27.98 3.27
C ASN A 123 25.46 -27.43 3.03
N ASN A 124 25.89 -26.45 3.83
CA ASN A 124 27.18 -25.76 3.67
C ASN A 124 27.38 -25.13 2.28
N VAL A 125 26.30 -24.68 1.63
CA VAL A 125 26.42 -23.97 0.36
C VAL A 125 27.20 -22.67 0.56
N THR A 126 28.04 -22.34 -0.42
CA THR A 126 28.74 -21.05 -0.49
C THR A 126 28.06 -20.18 -1.54
N LYS A 127 27.74 -18.94 -1.17
CA LYS A 127 27.29 -17.89 -2.11
C LYS A 127 28.40 -16.86 -2.21
N GLU A 128 28.78 -16.50 -3.43
CA GLU A 128 29.93 -15.62 -3.69
C GLU A 128 29.54 -14.15 -3.87
N ALA A 129 28.32 -13.90 -4.32
CA ALA A 129 27.75 -12.56 -4.43
C ALA A 129 26.83 -12.27 -3.25
N ARG A 130 26.77 -11.00 -2.84
CA ARG A 130 25.72 -10.50 -1.95
C ARG A 130 24.98 -9.36 -2.62
N SER A 131 23.69 -9.25 -2.33
CA SER A 131 22.79 -8.24 -2.87
C SER A 131 21.72 -7.90 -1.83
N ALA A 132 20.67 -7.16 -2.19
CA ALA A 132 19.53 -6.90 -1.32
C ALA A 132 18.17 -7.12 -2.01
N MET A 133 17.19 -7.47 -1.17
CA MET A 133 15.77 -7.46 -1.45
C MET A 133 15.08 -6.64 -0.36
N VAL A 134 14.37 -5.60 -0.77
CA VAL A 134 13.66 -4.67 0.11
C VAL A 134 12.15 -4.89 -0.07
N GLN A 135 11.44 -5.11 1.03
CA GLN A 135 10.01 -5.47 1.05
C GLN A 135 9.22 -4.54 1.96
N SER A 136 7.99 -4.22 1.55
CA SER A 136 6.98 -3.58 2.44
C SER A 136 6.04 -4.60 3.09
N TRP A 137 6.36 -5.90 2.95
CA TRP A 137 5.53 -7.01 3.44
C TRP A 137 5.08 -6.81 4.89
N ASN A 138 3.78 -6.95 5.12
CA ASN A 138 3.11 -6.73 6.40
C ASN A 138 3.41 -5.39 7.11
N LYS A 139 3.94 -4.39 6.37
CA LYS A 139 4.09 -3.00 6.79
C LYS A 139 3.11 -2.13 6.01
N PHE A 140 3.38 -1.93 4.72
CA PHE A 140 2.48 -1.25 3.80
C PHE A 140 1.98 -2.23 2.76
N CYS A 141 0.66 -2.36 2.69
CA CYS A 141 0.00 -3.12 1.64
C CYS A 141 -1.24 -2.36 1.16
N PHE A 142 -1.67 -2.68 -0.05
CA PHE A 142 -2.81 -2.04 -0.68
C PHE A 142 -3.37 -2.94 -1.78
N THR A 143 -4.58 -2.63 -2.21
CA THR A 143 -5.27 -3.33 -3.28
C THR A 143 -5.74 -2.30 -4.29
N GLY A 144 -5.42 -2.48 -5.56
CA GLY A 144 -5.81 -1.58 -6.64
C GLY A 144 -5.12 -0.22 -6.60
N GLY A 145 -5.11 0.44 -7.76
CA GLY A 145 -4.56 1.78 -7.92
C GLY A 145 -3.45 1.85 -8.96
N ILE A 146 -2.59 2.85 -8.78
CA ILE A 146 -1.41 3.08 -9.62
C ILE A 146 -0.19 2.95 -8.74
N VAL A 147 0.84 2.26 -9.25
CA VAL A 147 2.17 2.20 -8.65
C VAL A 147 3.17 2.73 -9.64
N GLU A 148 4.03 3.62 -9.16
CA GLU A 148 5.11 4.21 -9.92
C GLU A 148 6.44 3.96 -9.21
N PHE A 149 7.40 3.43 -9.96
CA PHE A 149 8.80 3.37 -9.58
C PHE A 149 9.60 4.21 -10.57
N SER A 150 10.47 5.09 -10.06
CA SER A 150 11.51 5.70 -10.89
C SER A 150 12.81 4.98 -10.61
N ALA A 151 13.38 4.30 -11.60
CA ALA A 151 14.58 3.51 -11.43
C ALA A 151 15.57 3.60 -12.61
N GLN A 152 16.85 3.34 -12.31
CA GLN A 152 17.93 3.18 -13.29
C GLN A 152 18.55 1.79 -13.10
N LEU A 153 18.68 1.04 -14.20
CA LEU A 153 19.16 -0.33 -14.19
C LEU A 153 20.64 -0.45 -13.79
N PRO A 154 21.03 -1.57 -13.13
CA PRO A 154 22.40 -1.81 -12.72
C PRO A 154 23.28 -2.30 -13.88
N GLY A 155 24.59 -2.09 -13.74
CA GLY A 155 25.58 -2.63 -14.66
C GLY A 155 25.55 -1.95 -16.02
N ASN A 156 25.47 -2.75 -17.09
CA ASN A 156 25.46 -2.27 -18.47
C ASN A 156 24.53 -3.16 -19.33
N PRO A 157 24.10 -2.68 -20.52
CA PRO A 157 23.15 -3.41 -21.38
C PRO A 157 23.71 -4.67 -22.05
N TYR A 158 25.03 -4.92 -21.96
CA TYR A 158 25.70 -5.98 -22.73
C TYR A 158 26.26 -7.10 -21.84
N THR A 159 25.98 -7.09 -20.53
CA THR A 159 26.42 -8.11 -19.58
C THR A 159 25.23 -8.88 -19.03
N GLY A 160 25.25 -10.20 -19.24
CA GLY A 160 24.23 -11.11 -18.72
C GLY A 160 24.32 -11.33 -17.22
N GLY A 161 23.23 -11.83 -16.66
CA GLY A 161 23.20 -12.46 -15.35
C GLY A 161 22.66 -11.63 -14.20
N LEU A 162 22.65 -10.30 -14.36
CA LEU A 162 21.93 -9.41 -13.44
C LEU A 162 20.42 -9.55 -13.67
N TRP A 163 19.67 -9.61 -12.57
CA TRP A 163 18.21 -9.71 -12.55
C TRP A 163 17.63 -8.65 -11.60
N PRO A 164 17.63 -7.37 -12.00
CA PRO A 164 16.89 -6.35 -11.27
C PRO A 164 15.38 -6.63 -11.41
N ALA A 165 14.65 -6.47 -10.31
CA ALA A 165 13.21 -6.66 -10.29
C ALA A 165 12.48 -5.60 -9.44
N LEU A 166 11.34 -5.15 -9.95
CA LEU A 166 10.35 -4.32 -9.26
C LEU A 166 8.99 -5.01 -9.42
N TRP A 167 8.36 -5.38 -8.31
CA TRP A 167 7.21 -6.27 -8.35
C TRP A 167 6.39 -6.21 -7.08
N MET A 168 5.25 -6.90 -7.11
CA MET A 168 4.30 -6.95 -6.00
C MET A 168 3.82 -8.36 -5.75
N MET A 169 3.58 -8.68 -4.48
CA MET A 169 3.10 -9.99 -4.07
C MET A 169 1.98 -9.87 -3.02
N GLY A 170 0.95 -10.72 -3.14
CA GLY A 170 -0.13 -10.83 -2.16
C GLY A 170 0.37 -11.17 -0.76
N ASN A 171 -0.16 -10.47 0.24
CA ASN A 171 0.39 -10.43 1.60
C ASN A 171 0.29 -11.75 2.38
N LEU A 172 -0.50 -12.72 1.90
CA LEU A 172 -0.58 -14.05 2.52
C LEU A 172 0.69 -14.90 2.37
N ALA A 173 1.62 -14.49 1.50
CA ALA A 173 2.96 -15.08 1.44
C ALA A 173 4.02 -13.98 1.53
N ARG A 174 5.27 -14.38 1.80
CA ARG A 174 6.43 -13.49 1.83
C ARG A 174 7.47 -13.98 0.84
N ALA A 175 7.84 -13.14 -0.11
CA ALA A 175 8.76 -13.54 -1.17
C ALA A 175 10.07 -14.10 -0.61
N THR A 176 10.52 -15.20 -1.22
CA THR A 176 11.71 -16.00 -0.86
C THR A 176 11.64 -16.76 0.49
N TYR A 177 10.51 -16.68 1.21
CA TYR A 177 10.18 -17.57 2.32
C TYR A 177 9.31 -18.70 1.78
N VAL A 178 9.94 -19.72 1.20
CA VAL A 178 9.28 -20.78 0.42
C VAL A 178 8.13 -21.45 1.19
N ASN A 179 8.29 -21.68 2.49
CA ASN A 179 7.21 -22.27 3.30
C ASN A 179 5.93 -21.43 3.33
N SER A 180 6.03 -20.09 3.20
CA SER A 180 4.85 -19.21 3.12
C SER A 180 4.22 -19.15 1.73
N THR A 181 4.95 -19.56 0.69
CA THR A 181 4.48 -19.54 -0.71
C THR A 181 3.80 -20.86 -1.11
N GLU A 182 4.15 -21.97 -0.46
CA GLU A 182 3.52 -23.28 -0.68
C GLU A 182 1.99 -23.18 -0.58
N HIS A 183 1.27 -23.75 -1.55
CA HIS A 183 -0.19 -23.71 -1.67
C HIS A 183 -0.85 -22.33 -1.73
N MET A 184 -0.07 -21.26 -1.82
CA MET A 184 -0.54 -19.87 -1.78
C MET A 184 -0.20 -19.13 -3.07
N TRP A 185 1.05 -19.24 -3.53
CA TRP A 185 1.51 -18.60 -4.75
C TRP A 185 1.21 -19.45 -5.99
N PRO A 186 0.77 -18.88 -7.13
CA PRO A 186 0.30 -17.52 -7.36
C PRO A 186 -1.24 -17.46 -7.45
N PHE A 187 -1.96 -18.11 -6.53
CA PHE A 187 -3.42 -18.25 -6.65
C PHE A 187 -4.14 -16.89 -6.64
N SER A 188 -4.97 -16.68 -7.67
CA SER A 188 -5.87 -15.53 -7.83
C SER A 188 -7.19 -16.02 -8.43
N ALA A 189 -7.94 -16.81 -7.66
CA ALA A 189 -9.22 -17.36 -8.09
C ALA A 189 -10.16 -17.46 -6.88
N GLY A 190 -10.94 -16.40 -6.66
CA GLY A 190 -11.77 -16.30 -5.46
C GLY A 190 -13.04 -17.13 -5.53
N HIS A 191 -13.61 -17.28 -6.72
CA HIS A 191 -14.93 -17.86 -6.94
C HIS A 191 -14.90 -19.31 -7.44
N VAL A 192 -13.72 -19.83 -7.76
CA VAL A 192 -13.56 -21.16 -8.37
C VAL A 192 -13.47 -22.22 -7.28
N CYS A 193 -14.49 -23.09 -7.24
CA CYS A 193 -14.38 -24.37 -6.54
C CYS A 193 -14.31 -25.49 -7.58
N ASP A 194 -13.13 -26.10 -7.70
CA ASP A 194 -12.92 -27.26 -8.55
C ASP A 194 -12.10 -28.34 -7.81
N ASP A 195 -12.37 -29.61 -8.16
CA ASP A 195 -11.73 -30.76 -7.49
C ASP A 195 -10.21 -30.82 -7.68
N ARG A 196 -9.69 -30.21 -8.76
CA ARG A 196 -8.25 -30.22 -9.09
C ARG A 196 -7.47 -29.31 -8.14
N ASN A 197 -7.98 -28.11 -7.89
CA ASN A 197 -7.31 -27.10 -7.08
C ASN A 197 -7.72 -27.14 -5.61
N ARG A 198 -8.78 -27.87 -5.25
CA ARG A 198 -9.24 -28.03 -3.85
C ARG A 198 -8.15 -28.46 -2.87
N VAL A 199 -7.18 -29.25 -3.33
CA VAL A 199 -6.03 -29.71 -2.51
C VAL A 199 -4.80 -28.83 -2.67
N SER A 200 -4.69 -28.11 -3.79
CA SER A 200 -3.51 -27.34 -4.15
C SER A 200 -3.55 -25.89 -3.67
N GLN A 201 -4.75 -25.33 -3.47
CA GLN A 201 -4.97 -24.02 -2.87
C GLN A 201 -5.38 -24.19 -1.39
N GLU A 202 -4.58 -23.70 -0.46
CA GLU A 202 -4.80 -23.91 0.98
C GLU A 202 -6.09 -23.24 1.47
N ILE A 203 -6.33 -22.01 1.02
CA ILE A 203 -7.57 -21.28 1.26
C ILE A 203 -8.39 -21.29 -0.04
N ASN A 204 -9.22 -22.32 -0.22
CA ASN A 204 -10.02 -22.50 -1.44
C ASN A 204 -11.51 -22.24 -1.22
N ALA A 205 -12.22 -22.00 -2.32
CA ALA A 205 -13.67 -21.75 -2.32
C ALA A 205 -14.53 -23.00 -2.04
N CYS A 206 -13.94 -24.21 -1.96
CA CYS A 206 -14.68 -25.46 -1.81
C CYS A 206 -15.04 -25.84 -0.36
N ARG A 207 -14.47 -25.16 0.65
CA ARG A 207 -14.70 -25.49 2.06
C ARG A 207 -16.06 -24.97 2.56
N HIS A 208 -17.11 -25.76 2.41
CA HIS A 208 -18.33 -25.63 3.21
C HIS A 208 -18.16 -26.34 4.56
N ASP A 209 -17.50 -25.71 5.54
CA ASP A 209 -17.54 -26.25 6.91
C ASP A 209 -18.69 -25.62 7.70
N SER A 210 -19.61 -26.46 8.16
CA SER A 210 -20.74 -26.14 9.04
C SER A 210 -20.32 -25.70 10.46
N SER A 211 -19.02 -25.61 10.74
CA SER A 211 -18.45 -25.05 11.97
C SER A 211 -18.23 -23.52 11.93
N THR A 212 -18.38 -22.89 10.77
CA THR A 212 -18.28 -21.44 10.63
C THR A 212 -19.60 -20.77 11.05
N SER A 213 -19.53 -19.86 12.03
CA SER A 213 -20.72 -19.16 12.53
C SER A 213 -21.41 -18.37 11.41
N ASP A 214 -22.73 -18.17 11.47
CA ASP A 214 -23.58 -17.56 10.43
C ASP A 214 -23.14 -16.19 9.86
N ALA A 215 -22.08 -15.56 10.39
CA ALA A 215 -21.42 -14.40 9.80
C ALA A 215 -20.50 -14.74 8.61
N ASP A 216 -20.06 -16.00 8.48
CA ASP A 216 -19.10 -16.49 7.47
C ASP A 216 -19.77 -17.28 6.33
N ALA A 217 -21.09 -17.48 6.38
CA ALA A 217 -21.85 -18.21 5.35
C ALA A 217 -22.00 -17.44 4.02
N ALA A 218 -21.55 -16.19 3.97
CA ALA A 218 -21.54 -15.37 2.76
C ALA A 218 -20.20 -15.51 2.01
N ALA A 219 -20.17 -16.47 1.08
CA ALA A 219 -19.11 -16.78 0.11
C ALA A 219 -17.77 -17.21 0.72
N VAL A 220 -17.51 -18.52 0.68
CA VAL A 220 -16.16 -19.06 0.87
C VAL A 220 -15.34 -18.60 -0.34
N VAL A 221 -14.46 -17.62 -0.16
CA VAL A 221 -13.64 -17.07 -1.26
C VAL A 221 -12.25 -17.70 -1.23
N GLY A 222 -11.83 -18.25 -2.36
CA GLY A 222 -10.44 -18.67 -2.58
C GLY A 222 -9.47 -17.51 -2.38
N ARG A 223 -8.32 -17.76 -1.74
CA ARG A 223 -7.28 -16.77 -1.44
C ARG A 223 -5.93 -17.30 -1.86
N GLY A 224 -4.96 -16.41 -1.97
CA GLY A 224 -3.60 -16.78 -2.35
C GLY A 224 -2.62 -15.62 -2.22
N ALA A 225 -1.48 -15.77 -2.87
CA ALA A 225 -0.46 -14.75 -2.96
C ALA A 225 -0.12 -14.50 -4.45
N PRO A 226 -0.99 -13.77 -5.18
CA PRO A 226 -0.74 -13.41 -6.57
C PRO A 226 0.51 -12.55 -6.70
N GLU A 227 1.07 -12.51 -7.90
CA GLU A 227 2.29 -11.77 -8.24
C GLU A 227 2.08 -10.93 -9.50
N ILE A 228 2.45 -9.65 -9.41
CA ILE A 228 2.47 -8.70 -10.54
C ILE A 228 3.88 -8.13 -10.64
N ASP A 229 4.52 -8.40 -11.77
CA ASP A 229 5.86 -7.93 -12.09
C ASP A 229 5.77 -6.68 -12.94
N MET A 230 6.33 -5.58 -12.46
CA MET A 230 6.48 -4.36 -13.26
C MET A 230 7.68 -4.49 -14.21
N LEU A 231 8.76 -5.02 -13.66
CA LEU A 231 10.07 -5.04 -14.28
C LEU A 231 10.80 -6.28 -13.80
N GLU A 232 11.20 -7.09 -14.76
CA GLU A 232 12.27 -8.08 -14.62
C GLU A 232 13.14 -7.99 -15.86
N VAL A 233 14.43 -7.64 -15.70
CA VAL A 233 15.32 -7.44 -16.85
C VAL A 233 16.24 -8.63 -17.04
N MET A 234 16.43 -8.99 -18.31
CA MET A 234 17.36 -10.02 -18.76
C MET A 234 18.16 -9.52 -19.97
N TYR A 235 19.37 -10.05 -20.15
CA TYR A 235 20.17 -9.85 -21.37
C TYR A 235 20.28 -11.17 -22.12
N ILE A 236 19.90 -11.14 -23.39
CA ILE A 236 19.84 -12.31 -24.27
C ILE A 236 21.06 -12.28 -25.19
N SER A 237 22.09 -13.03 -24.82
CA SER A 237 23.38 -13.04 -25.51
C SER A 237 23.30 -13.52 -26.96
N GLN A 238 22.34 -14.38 -27.29
CA GLN A 238 22.15 -14.96 -28.63
C GLN A 238 21.80 -13.91 -29.69
N ILE A 239 21.14 -12.84 -29.27
CA ILE A 239 20.71 -11.74 -30.15
C ILE A 239 21.29 -10.39 -29.75
N ASN A 240 22.17 -10.37 -28.74
CA ASN A 240 22.81 -9.17 -28.21
C ASN A 240 21.81 -8.06 -27.87
N ALA A 241 20.78 -8.39 -27.08
CA ALA A 241 19.73 -7.45 -26.72
C ALA A 241 19.27 -7.63 -25.27
N SER A 242 18.89 -6.54 -24.62
CA SER A 242 18.26 -6.55 -23.31
C SER A 242 16.75 -6.42 -23.43
N MET A 243 16.05 -7.16 -22.58
CA MET A 243 14.61 -7.23 -22.56
C MET A 243 14.10 -7.09 -21.13
N LEU A 244 13.05 -6.31 -20.97
CA LEU A 244 12.23 -6.27 -19.77
C LEU A 244 11.03 -7.19 -19.98
N SER A 245 10.71 -7.99 -18.96
CA SER A 245 9.47 -8.76 -18.84
C SER A 245 8.63 -8.13 -17.74
N ALA A 246 7.45 -7.62 -18.11
CA ALA A 246 6.36 -7.32 -17.19
C ALA A 246 5.43 -8.53 -17.15
N SER A 247 4.81 -8.85 -16.01
CA SER A 247 4.17 -10.15 -15.88
C SER A 247 3.03 -10.19 -14.86
N LEU A 248 2.06 -11.07 -15.10
CA LEU A 248 1.10 -11.53 -14.11
C LEU A 248 1.25 -13.04 -13.96
N GLN A 249 1.59 -13.50 -12.75
CA GLN A 249 1.55 -14.92 -12.40
C GLN A 249 0.11 -15.30 -12.05
N VAL A 250 -0.37 -16.41 -12.61
CA VAL A 250 -1.75 -16.86 -12.43
C VAL A 250 -1.83 -18.32 -12.04
N ALA A 251 -2.65 -18.58 -11.02
CA ALA A 251 -3.16 -19.91 -10.72
C ALA A 251 -4.65 -19.86 -10.37
N PRO A 252 -5.45 -20.86 -10.83
CA PRO A 252 -5.01 -21.99 -11.64
C PRO A 252 -4.70 -21.60 -13.09
N GLY A 253 -3.61 -22.15 -13.62
CA GLY A 253 -3.23 -22.02 -15.02
C GLY A 253 -3.99 -23.01 -15.92
N LEU A 254 -3.82 -22.86 -17.23
CA LEU A 254 -4.48 -23.72 -18.22
C LEU A 254 -4.04 -25.19 -18.12
N ALA A 255 -5.03 -26.09 -18.10
CA ALA A 255 -4.82 -27.52 -17.96
C ALA A 255 -4.36 -28.24 -19.24
N GLN A 256 -4.71 -27.74 -20.43
CA GLN A 256 -4.54 -28.45 -21.70
C GLN A 256 -4.09 -27.50 -22.83
N GLY A 257 -3.49 -28.05 -23.89
CA GLY A 257 -3.15 -27.29 -25.10
C GLY A 257 -1.81 -26.51 -25.03
N ARG A 258 -0.88 -26.92 -24.16
CA ARG A 258 0.41 -26.26 -23.93
C ARG A 258 1.47 -26.62 -25.00
N PRO A 259 2.37 -25.72 -25.51
CA PRO A 259 3.53 -26.20 -26.23
C PRO A 259 4.53 -26.79 -25.21
N ASN A 260 5.63 -27.33 -25.73
CA ASN A 260 6.78 -27.68 -24.90
C ASN A 260 7.47 -26.40 -24.41
N LEU A 261 7.96 -26.41 -23.16
CA LEU A 261 8.70 -25.26 -22.59
C LEU A 261 9.87 -24.87 -23.50
N GLY A 262 10.08 -23.56 -23.67
CA GLY A 262 11.15 -23.00 -24.51
C GLY A 262 10.90 -23.09 -26.02
N MET A 263 9.69 -23.43 -26.46
CA MET A 263 9.29 -23.42 -27.86
C MET A 263 8.14 -22.43 -28.07
N GLU A 264 8.23 -21.62 -29.13
CA GLU A 264 7.13 -20.75 -29.54
C GLU A 264 5.86 -21.59 -29.82
N PRO A 265 4.72 -21.32 -29.15
CA PRO A 265 3.48 -22.02 -29.44
C PRO A 265 2.94 -21.64 -30.83
N ASN A 266 2.52 -22.63 -31.61
CA ASN A 266 1.81 -22.42 -32.90
C ASN A 266 0.51 -21.59 -32.77
N LYS A 267 -0.03 -21.47 -31.54
CA LYS A 267 -1.13 -20.58 -31.12
C LYS A 267 -0.92 -20.22 -29.66
N THR A 268 -0.78 -18.94 -29.31
CA THR A 268 -0.74 -18.53 -27.89
C THR A 268 -2.18 -18.58 -27.34
N TRP A 269 -2.44 -19.29 -26.25
CA TRP A 269 -3.80 -19.37 -25.67
C TRP A 269 -4.19 -18.12 -24.89
N TYR A 270 -3.21 -17.35 -24.42
CA TYR A 270 -3.43 -16.03 -23.83
C TYR A 270 -3.49 -14.93 -24.89
N GLN A 271 -3.40 -15.23 -26.19
CA GLN A 271 -3.54 -14.19 -27.23
C GLN A 271 -4.80 -13.33 -27.08
N PRO A 272 -5.97 -13.87 -26.67
CA PRO A 272 -7.15 -13.06 -26.41
C PRO A 272 -7.02 -12.15 -25.18
N VAL A 273 -6.14 -12.49 -24.24
CA VAL A 273 -5.87 -11.74 -23.01
C VAL A 273 -4.81 -10.67 -23.23
N LEU A 274 -3.89 -10.92 -24.16
CA LEU A 274 -2.82 -10.00 -24.53
C LEU A 274 -3.38 -8.91 -25.44
N GLY A 275 -3.31 -7.66 -24.98
CA GLY A 275 -3.61 -6.50 -25.80
C GLY A 275 -2.70 -6.38 -27.04
N GLU A 276 -3.08 -5.50 -27.97
CA GLU A 276 -2.31 -5.22 -29.18
C GLU A 276 -0.87 -4.78 -28.81
N GLY A 277 0.15 -5.47 -29.33
CA GLY A 277 1.57 -5.18 -29.06
C GLY A 277 2.22 -6.02 -27.94
N ALA A 278 1.46 -6.78 -27.16
CA ALA A 278 2.02 -7.70 -26.18
C ALA A 278 2.52 -9.00 -26.82
N THR A 279 3.67 -9.48 -26.35
CA THR A 279 4.21 -10.81 -26.67
C THR A 279 4.44 -11.59 -25.38
N LEU A 280 4.01 -12.85 -25.34
CA LEU A 280 4.34 -13.76 -24.23
C LEU A 280 5.84 -13.96 -24.14
N ASN A 281 6.31 -14.19 -22.92
CA ASN A 281 7.65 -14.70 -22.69
C ASN A 281 7.70 -16.18 -23.09
N GLU A 282 8.40 -16.47 -24.20
CA GLU A 282 8.58 -17.83 -24.72
C GLU A 282 9.48 -18.71 -23.83
N TYR A 283 10.32 -18.10 -23.01
CA TYR A 283 11.21 -18.79 -22.09
C TYR A 283 10.51 -19.20 -20.79
N PHE A 284 9.44 -18.49 -20.42
CA PHE A 284 8.74 -18.73 -19.17
C PHE A 284 7.25 -18.34 -19.25
N TYR A 285 6.38 -19.34 -19.37
CA TYR A 285 4.91 -19.17 -19.38
C TYR A 285 4.23 -19.99 -18.26
N GLY A 286 4.97 -20.28 -17.18
CA GLY A 286 4.52 -21.01 -15.99
C GLY A 286 4.97 -22.47 -15.92
N VAL A 287 4.71 -23.10 -14.77
CA VAL A 287 5.24 -24.43 -14.42
C VAL A 287 4.18 -25.36 -13.85
N HIS A 288 4.34 -26.66 -14.12
CA HIS A 288 3.59 -27.69 -13.42
C HIS A 288 4.23 -27.89 -12.04
N VAL A 289 3.47 -27.59 -10.99
CA VAL A 289 3.94 -27.70 -9.61
C VAL A 289 3.48 -29.05 -9.07
N GLU A 290 4.42 -29.95 -8.82
CA GLU A 290 4.18 -31.23 -8.14
C GLU A 290 4.77 -31.18 -6.74
N HIS A 291 3.94 -31.44 -5.73
CA HIS A 291 4.42 -31.65 -4.37
C HIS A 291 4.26 -33.11 -3.99
N ARG A 292 5.31 -33.66 -3.40
CA ARG A 292 5.35 -35.08 -3.01
C ARG A 292 5.57 -35.18 -1.51
N SER A 293 4.84 -36.09 -0.89
CA SER A 293 5.02 -36.45 0.51
C SER A 293 6.41 -37.07 0.75
N ASN A 294 6.79 -37.18 2.03
CA ASN A 294 8.06 -37.78 2.44
C ASN A 294 8.26 -39.23 1.94
N ASP A 295 7.18 -39.98 1.65
CA ASP A 295 7.23 -41.33 1.07
C ASP A 295 7.22 -41.33 -0.48
N GLY A 296 7.37 -40.16 -1.12
CA GLY A 296 7.51 -39.98 -2.56
C GLY A 296 6.19 -40.01 -3.35
N LYS A 297 5.05 -40.15 -2.68
CA LYS A 297 3.73 -40.09 -3.32
C LYS A 297 3.39 -38.66 -3.68
N LEU A 298 2.71 -38.47 -4.80
CA LEU A 298 2.15 -37.18 -5.16
C LEU A 298 1.10 -36.80 -4.11
N ASP A 299 1.30 -35.65 -3.45
CA ASP A 299 0.42 -35.11 -2.43
C ASP A 299 -0.59 -34.16 -3.08
N TYR A 300 -0.07 -33.16 -3.81
CA TYR A 300 -0.87 -32.26 -4.63
C TYR A 300 -0.11 -31.81 -5.86
N GLU A 301 -0.85 -31.37 -6.88
CA GLU A 301 -0.29 -30.74 -8.06
C GLU A 301 -1.20 -29.63 -8.57
N PHE A 302 -0.63 -28.61 -9.17
CA PHE A 302 -1.39 -27.61 -9.91
C PHE A 302 -0.56 -26.99 -11.01
N GLN A 303 -1.25 -26.33 -11.94
CA GLN A 303 -0.58 -25.59 -12.99
C GLN A 303 -0.54 -24.12 -12.61
N THR A 304 0.63 -23.53 -12.73
CA THR A 304 0.81 -22.08 -12.75
C THR A 304 1.06 -21.62 -14.18
N ASP A 305 0.64 -20.41 -14.47
CA ASP A 305 0.90 -19.71 -15.72
C ASP A 305 1.51 -18.35 -15.45
N THR A 306 2.26 -17.86 -16.43
CA THR A 306 2.77 -16.50 -16.43
C THR A 306 2.31 -15.83 -17.72
N ILE A 307 1.63 -14.70 -17.58
CA ILE A 307 1.24 -13.86 -18.71
C ILE A 307 2.23 -12.71 -18.75
N SER A 308 3.31 -12.90 -19.50
CA SER A 308 4.36 -11.89 -19.63
C SER A 308 4.15 -11.00 -20.86
N ILE A 309 4.64 -9.77 -20.76
CA ILE A 309 4.69 -8.75 -21.79
C ILE A 309 6.15 -8.30 -21.89
N ASN A 310 6.77 -8.57 -23.02
CA ASN A 310 8.17 -8.21 -23.25
C ASN A 310 8.32 -6.82 -23.85
N TYR A 311 9.42 -6.14 -23.49
CA TYR A 311 9.80 -4.83 -24.03
C TYR A 311 11.31 -4.75 -24.22
N TRP A 312 11.75 -4.33 -25.40
CA TRP A 312 13.17 -4.18 -25.73
C TRP A 312 13.73 -2.88 -25.17
N LEU A 313 14.87 -2.97 -24.49
CA LEU A 313 15.50 -1.84 -23.82
C LEU A 313 16.61 -1.23 -24.69
N ASP A 314 16.76 0.08 -24.58
CA ASP A 314 17.92 0.81 -25.12
C ASP A 314 18.90 1.19 -24.00
N ASP A 315 20.07 1.72 -24.37
CA ASP A 315 21.14 2.07 -23.44
C ASP A 315 20.74 3.17 -22.43
N SER A 316 19.64 3.91 -22.66
CA SER A 316 19.22 4.98 -21.76
C SER A 316 18.79 4.47 -20.38
N PHE A 317 18.30 3.23 -20.30
CA PHE A 317 17.89 2.59 -19.05
C PHE A 317 19.04 2.37 -18.03
N TRP A 318 20.29 2.39 -18.49
CA TRP A 318 21.50 2.29 -17.64
C TRP A 318 22.13 3.64 -17.33
N THR A 319 21.74 4.72 -18.01
CA THR A 319 22.38 6.03 -17.88
C THR A 319 21.52 7.08 -17.19
N ARG A 320 20.21 6.86 -17.09
CA ARG A 320 19.27 7.76 -16.40
C ARG A 320 18.11 6.98 -15.79
N GLN A 321 17.31 7.71 -15.01
CA GLN A 321 16.07 7.19 -14.44
C GLN A 321 14.98 7.08 -15.51
N HIS A 322 14.18 6.02 -15.41
CA HIS A 322 12.97 5.79 -16.18
C HIS A 322 11.78 5.55 -15.25
N LEU A 323 10.60 5.96 -15.69
CA LEU A 323 9.36 5.75 -14.95
C LEU A 323 8.73 4.43 -15.37
N PHE A 324 8.63 3.50 -14.42
CA PHE A 324 7.88 2.25 -14.55
C PHE A 324 6.56 2.38 -13.80
N ARG A 325 5.45 2.13 -14.49
CA ARG A 325 4.11 2.33 -13.94
C ARG A 325 3.17 1.16 -14.24
N VAL A 326 2.46 0.70 -13.21
CA VAL A 326 1.34 -0.24 -13.32
C VAL A 326 0.10 0.48 -12.83
N GLU A 327 -0.95 0.38 -13.62
CA GLU A 327 -2.29 0.75 -13.24
C GLU A 327 -3.13 -0.51 -13.19
N TRP A 328 -3.69 -0.85 -12.02
CA TRP A 328 -4.49 -2.05 -11.87
C TRP A 328 -5.78 -1.80 -11.11
N GLU A 329 -6.81 -2.51 -11.55
CA GLU A 329 -8.14 -2.44 -10.99
C GLU A 329 -8.59 -3.85 -10.64
N PRO A 330 -8.87 -4.14 -9.36
CA PRO A 330 -9.38 -5.44 -8.93
C PRO A 330 -10.73 -5.78 -9.59
N PRO A 331 -11.10 -7.07 -9.65
CA PRO A 331 -12.39 -7.51 -10.16
C PRO A 331 -13.57 -7.03 -9.30
N LEU A 332 -14.77 -7.17 -9.85
CA LEU A 332 -16.01 -7.12 -9.08
C LEU A 332 -16.14 -8.34 -8.17
N ASN A 333 -17.11 -8.33 -7.26
CA ASN A 333 -17.30 -9.42 -6.27
C ASN A 333 -17.62 -10.78 -6.90
N ASP A 334 -18.14 -10.81 -8.12
CA ASP A 334 -18.39 -12.03 -8.89
C ASP A 334 -17.15 -12.54 -9.64
N GLY A 335 -16.00 -11.91 -9.41
CA GLY A 335 -14.75 -12.18 -10.10
C GLY A 335 -14.60 -11.39 -11.40
N SER A 336 -15.67 -10.85 -11.99
CA SER A 336 -15.66 -10.26 -13.33
C SER A 336 -14.98 -8.89 -13.44
N GLY A 337 -14.52 -8.54 -14.64
CA GLY A 337 -13.91 -7.25 -14.93
C GLY A 337 -12.54 -7.05 -14.25
N GLY A 338 -12.18 -5.79 -14.03
CA GLY A 338 -10.82 -5.42 -13.62
C GLY A 338 -9.83 -5.43 -14.79
N TYR A 339 -8.63 -4.91 -14.56
CA TYR A 339 -7.56 -4.86 -15.56
C TYR A 339 -6.19 -4.63 -14.91
N ILE A 340 -5.11 -4.87 -15.67
CA ILE A 340 -3.74 -4.49 -15.33
C ILE A 340 -3.07 -3.92 -16.58
N HIS A 341 -2.59 -2.68 -16.53
CA HIS A 341 -1.88 -2.02 -17.63
C HIS A 341 -0.49 -1.57 -17.18
N TRP A 342 0.52 -1.83 -18.03
CA TRP A 342 1.91 -1.45 -17.77
C TRP A 342 2.34 -0.32 -18.69
N TYR A 343 3.11 0.62 -18.14
CA TYR A 343 3.61 1.79 -18.85
C TYR A 343 5.09 2.02 -18.54
N ILE A 344 5.83 2.48 -19.55
CA ILE A 344 7.20 3.01 -19.40
C ILE A 344 7.23 4.43 -19.94
N ASP A 345 7.74 5.36 -19.13
CA ASP A 345 7.85 6.79 -19.47
C ASP A 345 6.52 7.37 -20.01
N GLY A 346 5.40 6.92 -19.45
CA GLY A 346 4.05 7.33 -19.83
C GLY A 346 3.45 6.62 -21.05
N ASN A 347 4.23 5.78 -21.75
CA ASN A 347 3.76 5.03 -22.91
C ASN A 347 3.22 3.66 -22.49
N LEU A 348 2.04 3.28 -22.98
CA LEU A 348 1.46 1.95 -22.74
C LEU A 348 2.34 0.88 -23.41
N MET A 349 2.79 -0.09 -22.61
CA MET A 349 3.41 -1.30 -23.13
C MET A 349 2.33 -2.26 -23.62
N ALA A 350 1.48 -2.71 -22.71
CA ALA A 350 0.28 -3.49 -22.98
C ALA A 350 -0.57 -3.61 -21.70
N GLY A 351 -1.66 -4.37 -21.82
CA GLY A 351 -2.58 -4.61 -20.72
C GLY A 351 -3.26 -5.98 -20.79
N ILE A 352 -3.74 -6.41 -19.63
CA ILE A 352 -4.58 -7.59 -19.40
C ILE A 352 -5.96 -7.09 -18.95
N GLU A 353 -7.01 -7.51 -19.66
CA GLU A 353 -8.40 -7.26 -19.25
C GLU A 353 -8.96 -8.49 -18.53
N GLY A 354 -9.63 -8.29 -17.39
CA GLY A 354 -10.02 -9.38 -16.49
C GLY A 354 -11.12 -10.30 -17.03
N GLU A 355 -12.00 -9.81 -17.91
CA GLU A 355 -13.02 -10.64 -18.56
C GLU A 355 -12.39 -11.73 -19.45
N GLU A 356 -11.37 -11.36 -20.23
CA GLU A 356 -10.64 -12.30 -21.09
C GLU A 356 -9.80 -13.27 -20.26
N LEU A 357 -9.18 -12.79 -19.18
CA LEU A 357 -8.43 -13.63 -18.26
C LEU A 357 -9.30 -14.75 -17.68
N GLN A 358 -10.47 -14.39 -17.13
CA GLN A 358 -11.42 -15.37 -16.59
C GLN A 358 -11.91 -16.36 -17.64
N ARG A 359 -12.22 -15.85 -18.84
CA ARG A 359 -12.69 -16.69 -19.95
C ARG A 359 -11.66 -17.73 -20.36
N VAL A 360 -10.37 -17.39 -20.29
CA VAL A 360 -9.27 -18.28 -20.67
C VAL A 360 -8.87 -19.21 -19.53
N SER A 361 -8.53 -18.70 -18.35
CA SER A 361 -7.89 -19.49 -17.29
C SER A 361 -8.72 -19.67 -16.01
N GLN A 362 -9.90 -19.05 -15.91
CA GLN A 362 -10.69 -18.96 -14.66
C GLN A 362 -9.98 -18.20 -13.52
N THR A 363 -8.85 -17.55 -13.82
CA THR A 363 -8.17 -16.64 -12.90
C THR A 363 -8.83 -15.27 -12.94
N GLU A 364 -8.85 -14.55 -11.83
CA GLU A 364 -9.27 -13.14 -11.75
C GLU A 364 -8.06 -12.21 -11.61
N ILE A 365 -8.24 -10.92 -11.98
CA ILE A 365 -7.24 -9.89 -11.67
C ILE A 365 -7.01 -9.86 -10.14
N PRO A 366 -5.76 -9.71 -9.66
CA PRO A 366 -5.47 -9.77 -8.23
C PRO A 366 -6.33 -8.81 -7.39
N SER A 367 -7.03 -9.38 -6.40
CA SER A 367 -7.84 -8.65 -5.43
C SER A 367 -7.30 -8.74 -3.99
N GLU A 368 -6.15 -9.39 -3.80
CA GLU A 368 -5.45 -9.47 -2.52
C GLU A 368 -4.79 -8.12 -2.15
N PRO A 369 -4.60 -7.81 -0.85
CA PRO A 369 -3.66 -6.76 -0.44
C PRO A 369 -2.25 -7.20 -0.83
N MET A 370 -1.55 -6.36 -1.59
CA MET A 370 -0.22 -6.66 -2.10
C MET A 370 0.83 -5.77 -1.44
N SER A 371 2.02 -6.33 -1.25
CA SER A 371 3.22 -5.63 -0.81
C SER A 371 4.13 -5.33 -1.99
N LEU A 372 4.91 -4.25 -1.89
CA LEU A 372 5.92 -3.82 -2.86
C LEU A 372 7.26 -4.50 -2.56
N LEU A 373 7.95 -4.91 -3.61
CA LEU A 373 9.26 -5.55 -3.58
C LEU A 373 10.22 -4.92 -4.60
N MET A 374 11.47 -4.74 -4.18
CA MET A 374 12.56 -4.26 -5.02
C MET A 374 13.80 -5.09 -4.71
N ASN A 375 14.42 -5.69 -5.73
CA ASN A 375 15.63 -6.48 -5.54
C ASN A 375 16.54 -6.49 -6.76
N LEU A 376 17.79 -6.89 -6.52
CA LEU A 376 18.75 -7.22 -7.57
C LEU A 376 19.22 -8.66 -7.35
N ALA A 377 18.66 -9.60 -8.09
CA ALA A 377 19.07 -11.00 -8.04
C ALA A 377 20.16 -11.30 -9.07
N VAL A 378 20.80 -12.45 -8.90
CA VAL A 378 21.63 -13.13 -9.89
C VAL A 378 21.31 -14.62 -9.83
N SER A 379 21.03 -15.22 -11.00
CA SER A 379 20.72 -16.63 -11.15
C SER A 379 21.45 -17.22 -12.35
N LYS A 380 21.92 -18.46 -12.22
CA LYS A 380 22.51 -19.21 -13.34
C LYS A 380 21.47 -19.69 -14.37
N ASP A 381 20.18 -19.57 -14.06
CA ASP A 381 19.08 -19.88 -14.98
C ASP A 381 18.59 -18.60 -15.71
N TRP A 382 19.10 -17.43 -15.33
CA TRP A 382 18.66 -16.14 -15.86
C TRP A 382 19.79 -15.43 -16.61
N SER A 383 19.72 -15.40 -17.95
CA SER A 383 20.72 -14.74 -18.82
C SER A 383 22.16 -15.28 -18.75
N PHE A 384 22.40 -16.41 -18.07
CA PHE A 384 23.70 -17.07 -18.07
C PHE A 384 23.82 -17.99 -19.29
N PRO A 385 25.01 -18.10 -19.90
CA PRO A 385 25.22 -19.09 -20.94
C PRO A 385 25.15 -20.49 -20.34
N ASP A 386 24.46 -21.39 -21.02
CA ASP A 386 24.38 -22.77 -20.56
C ASP A 386 25.75 -23.45 -20.75
N ALA A 387 26.32 -23.86 -19.61
CA ALA A 387 27.63 -24.48 -19.48
C ALA A 387 27.80 -25.74 -20.35
N TRP A 388 26.71 -26.45 -20.64
CA TRP A 388 26.70 -27.60 -21.54
C TRP A 388 26.99 -27.20 -22.99
N PHE A 389 26.29 -26.18 -23.50
CA PHE A 389 26.51 -25.69 -24.86
C PHE A 389 27.92 -25.10 -25.05
N LEU A 390 28.47 -24.50 -23.99
CA LEU A 390 29.84 -24.00 -23.99
C LEU A 390 30.91 -25.07 -23.76
N ASN A 391 30.52 -26.35 -23.57
CA ASN A 391 31.43 -27.46 -23.27
C ASN A 391 32.38 -27.13 -22.08
N CYS A 392 31.86 -26.43 -21.07
CA CYS A 392 32.64 -26.06 -19.90
C CYS A 392 33.04 -27.29 -19.11
N LYS A 393 34.35 -27.46 -18.89
CA LYS A 393 34.92 -28.61 -18.17
C LYS A 393 34.44 -28.69 -16.71
N HIS A 394 34.18 -27.54 -16.10
CA HIS A 394 33.71 -27.43 -14.71
C HIS A 394 32.30 -26.85 -14.71
N LYS A 395 31.39 -27.50 -13.98
CA LYS A 395 30.00 -27.05 -13.79
C LYS A 395 29.90 -26.20 -12.51
N CYS A 396 30.56 -25.06 -12.51
CA CYS A 396 30.57 -24.11 -11.40
C CYS A 396 30.53 -22.68 -11.94
N TRP A 397 30.08 -21.75 -11.09
CA TRP A 397 29.93 -20.33 -11.39
C TRP A 397 30.64 -19.56 -10.28
N SER A 398 31.85 -19.07 -10.57
CA SER A 398 32.65 -18.36 -9.57
C SER A 398 33.51 -17.30 -10.22
N CYS A 399 33.49 -16.09 -9.64
CA CYS A 399 34.39 -15.02 -10.03
C CYS A 399 35.80 -15.20 -9.44
N PHE A 400 35.94 -16.04 -8.42
CA PHE A 400 37.20 -16.27 -7.70
C PHE A 400 38.00 -17.46 -8.24
N ASP A 401 37.36 -18.43 -8.92
CA ASP A 401 38.03 -19.55 -9.56
C ASP A 401 38.00 -19.41 -11.10
N PRO A 402 39.15 -19.15 -11.75
CA PRO A 402 39.25 -19.08 -13.21
C PRO A 402 38.70 -20.32 -13.93
N LYS A 403 38.69 -21.50 -13.28
CA LYS A 403 38.12 -22.73 -13.86
C LYS A 403 36.60 -22.70 -13.95
N CYS A 404 35.94 -21.86 -13.15
CA CYS A 404 34.49 -21.70 -13.06
C CYS A 404 33.97 -20.50 -13.87
N GLN A 405 34.86 -19.73 -14.50
CA GLN A 405 34.46 -18.53 -15.26
C GLN A 405 33.86 -18.87 -16.65
N CYS A 406 34.08 -20.09 -17.17
CA CYS A 406 33.57 -20.50 -18.48
C CYS A 406 32.05 -20.37 -18.63
N ALA A 407 31.30 -20.58 -17.55
CA ALA A 407 29.84 -20.52 -17.54
C ALA A 407 29.29 -19.16 -17.05
N LEU A 408 30.17 -18.18 -16.82
CA LEU A 408 29.77 -16.81 -16.48
C LEU A 408 29.61 -15.98 -17.76
N PRO A 409 28.66 -15.03 -17.80
CA PRO A 409 28.60 -14.03 -18.86
C PRO A 409 29.90 -13.23 -18.95
N GLU A 410 30.32 -12.90 -20.17
CA GLU A 410 31.50 -12.06 -20.40
C GLU A 410 31.34 -10.70 -19.71
N GLY A 411 32.39 -10.26 -18.98
CA GLY A 411 32.39 -9.00 -18.25
C GLY A 411 31.60 -9.01 -16.94
N PHE A 412 30.93 -10.12 -16.57
CA PHE A 412 30.12 -10.18 -15.35
C PHE A 412 30.94 -9.87 -14.10
N CYS A 413 32.06 -10.57 -13.90
CA CYS A 413 32.90 -10.39 -12.72
C CYS A 413 33.55 -9.01 -12.66
N GLU A 414 34.00 -8.50 -13.80
CA GLU A 414 34.64 -7.19 -13.93
C GLU A 414 33.65 -6.03 -13.71
N SER A 415 32.36 -6.27 -13.94
CA SER A 415 31.31 -5.27 -13.75
C SER A 415 31.02 -4.97 -12.27
N LEU A 416 31.37 -5.88 -11.35
CA LEU A 416 31.03 -5.76 -9.94
C LEU A 416 31.99 -4.83 -9.18
N PRO A 417 31.51 -3.98 -8.25
CA PRO A 417 30.11 -3.87 -7.83
C PRO A 417 29.22 -3.10 -8.82
N VAL A 418 27.93 -3.45 -8.84
CA VAL A 418 26.89 -2.74 -9.61
C VAL A 418 25.79 -2.21 -8.70
N HIS A 419 25.10 -1.17 -9.16
CA HIS A 419 24.13 -0.41 -8.37
C HIS A 419 22.78 -0.32 -9.10
N PHE A 420 21.72 -0.82 -8.48
CA PHE A 420 20.35 -0.63 -8.93
C PHE A 420 19.75 0.54 -8.15
N LEU A 421 19.46 1.64 -8.85
CA LEU A 421 19.14 2.93 -8.21
C LEU A 421 17.66 3.26 -8.38
N ILE A 422 16.93 3.33 -7.27
CA ILE A 422 15.51 3.70 -7.23
C ILE A 422 15.39 5.11 -6.63
N ASP A 423 14.89 6.04 -7.43
CA ASP A 423 14.69 7.44 -7.07
C ASP A 423 13.46 7.63 -6.17
N TYR A 424 12.34 7.00 -6.50
CA TYR A 424 11.15 7.01 -5.65
C TYR A 424 10.25 5.81 -5.89
N VAL A 425 9.38 5.55 -4.92
CA VAL A 425 8.19 4.71 -5.05
C VAL A 425 6.96 5.53 -4.69
N ARG A 426 5.91 5.50 -5.51
CA ARG A 426 4.65 6.21 -5.26
C ARG A 426 3.46 5.32 -5.55
N VAL A 427 2.46 5.36 -4.69
CA VAL A 427 1.20 4.64 -4.85
C VAL A 427 0.04 5.60 -4.80
N TYR A 428 -0.88 5.44 -5.73
CA TYR A 428 -2.06 6.28 -5.86
C TYR A 428 -3.35 5.46 -5.91
N GLN A 429 -4.42 5.96 -5.31
CA GLN A 429 -5.74 5.34 -5.38
C GLN A 429 -6.81 6.37 -5.76
N ALA A 430 -7.79 5.93 -6.55
CA ALA A 430 -9.01 6.68 -6.80
C ALA A 430 -9.85 6.77 -5.50
N ALA A 431 -10.12 7.99 -5.03
CA ALA A 431 -10.70 8.24 -3.70
C ALA A 431 -12.13 7.69 -3.49
N HIS A 432 -12.85 7.40 -4.57
CA HIS A 432 -14.24 6.96 -4.54
C HIS A 432 -14.43 5.53 -5.07
N ASN A 433 -13.34 4.81 -5.32
CA ASN A 433 -13.41 3.43 -5.78
C ASN A 433 -13.35 2.47 -4.57
N PRO A 434 -14.45 1.75 -4.25
CA PRO A 434 -14.49 0.85 -3.11
C PRO A 434 -13.62 -0.40 -3.26
N ARG A 435 -13.13 -0.70 -4.47
CA ARG A 435 -12.17 -1.79 -4.73
C ARG A 435 -10.73 -1.42 -4.37
N HIS A 436 -10.46 -0.13 -4.16
CA HIS A 436 -9.17 0.35 -3.72
C HIS A 436 -9.12 0.39 -2.19
N THR A 437 -8.19 -0.35 -1.60
CA THR A 437 -8.05 -0.41 -0.13
C THR A 437 -6.60 -0.25 0.30
N LEU A 438 -6.40 0.32 1.50
CA LEU A 438 -5.12 0.37 2.20
C LEU A 438 -5.12 -0.63 3.36
N GLY A 439 -3.94 -1.14 3.66
CA GLY A 439 -3.70 -2.05 4.76
C GLY A 439 -3.46 -3.48 4.32
N CYS A 440 -2.70 -4.21 5.14
CA CYS A 440 -2.27 -5.57 4.89
C CYS A 440 -3.33 -6.64 5.17
N SER A 441 -4.39 -6.29 5.90
CA SER A 441 -5.48 -7.19 6.27
C SER A 441 -6.83 -6.45 6.22
N PRO A 442 -7.26 -5.96 5.04
CA PRO A 442 -8.54 -5.27 4.91
C PRO A 442 -9.71 -6.22 5.23
N PRO A 443 -10.87 -5.72 5.67
CA PRO A 443 -12.01 -6.57 6.07
C PRO A 443 -12.50 -7.53 4.97
N SER A 444 -12.38 -7.15 3.70
CA SER A 444 -12.75 -7.99 2.55
C SER A 444 -11.76 -9.12 2.26
N ARG A 445 -10.51 -8.96 2.70
CA ARG A 445 -9.40 -9.88 2.41
C ARG A 445 -8.48 -9.98 3.64
N PRO A 446 -8.98 -10.48 4.80
CA PRO A 446 -8.18 -10.54 6.00
C PRO A 446 -6.98 -11.48 5.81
N THR A 447 -5.83 -11.10 6.37
CA THR A 447 -4.59 -11.90 6.35
C THR A 447 -3.98 -12.06 7.74
N ALA A 448 -4.21 -11.12 8.65
CA ALA A 448 -3.51 -11.04 9.93
C ALA A 448 -3.67 -12.32 10.78
N GLY A 449 -4.89 -12.84 10.88
CA GLY A 449 -5.16 -14.08 11.61
C GLY A 449 -4.51 -15.31 10.99
N PHE A 450 -4.42 -15.37 9.66
CA PHE A 450 -3.76 -16.47 8.96
C PHE A 450 -2.24 -16.41 9.16
N ILE A 451 -1.63 -15.23 9.02
CA ILE A 451 -0.19 -15.04 9.19
C ILE A 451 0.22 -15.35 10.63
N GLU A 452 -0.54 -14.89 11.63
CA GLU A 452 -0.25 -15.18 13.04
C GLU A 452 -0.34 -16.68 13.35
N ALA A 453 -1.35 -17.36 12.81
CA ALA A 453 -1.54 -18.81 13.01
C ALA A 453 -0.45 -19.66 12.33
N HIS A 454 0.28 -19.10 11.36
CA HIS A 454 1.31 -19.79 10.57
C HIS A 454 2.66 -19.05 10.60
N LYS A 455 2.93 -18.30 11.67
CA LYS A 455 4.05 -17.35 11.74
C LYS A 455 5.40 -17.97 11.42
N GLU A 456 5.60 -19.24 11.74
CA GLU A 456 6.79 -20.02 11.44
C GLU A 456 7.11 -20.12 9.94
N ARG A 457 6.10 -20.02 9.06
CA ARG A 457 6.28 -20.03 7.61
C ARG A 457 6.95 -18.76 7.07
N TYR A 458 6.91 -17.67 7.84
CA TYR A 458 7.40 -16.34 7.47
C TYR A 458 8.72 -15.97 8.15
N MET A 459 9.38 -16.95 8.79
CA MET A 459 10.61 -16.78 9.56
C MET A 459 11.74 -17.66 9.02
N VAL A 460 12.97 -17.19 9.18
CA VAL A 460 14.18 -18.03 9.03
C VAL A 460 14.68 -18.53 10.39
N HIS A 461 15.53 -19.54 10.37
CA HIS A 461 16.08 -20.14 11.59
C HIS A 461 16.72 -19.07 12.51
N GLY A 462 16.28 -19.04 13.77
CA GLY A 462 16.79 -18.12 14.79
C GLY A 462 15.97 -16.84 14.97
N GLN A 463 15.00 -16.56 14.09
CA GLN A 463 14.02 -15.50 14.32
C GLN A 463 12.95 -15.94 15.31
N THR A 464 12.52 -15.01 16.16
CA THR A 464 11.41 -15.22 17.11
C THR A 464 10.09 -14.66 16.61
N GLU A 465 10.15 -13.66 15.74
CA GLU A 465 9.00 -13.01 15.11
C GLU A 465 9.29 -12.77 13.61
N PRO A 466 8.26 -12.76 12.73
CA PRO A 466 8.44 -12.50 11.30
C PRO A 466 9.04 -11.12 10.98
N LEU A 467 8.70 -10.11 11.80
CA LEU A 467 9.21 -8.75 11.72
C LEU A 467 9.46 -8.21 13.13
N LEU A 468 10.62 -7.57 13.32
CA LEU A 468 10.91 -6.84 14.55
C LEU A 468 10.11 -5.53 14.62
N PRO A 469 9.70 -5.10 15.84
CA PRO A 469 9.09 -3.80 16.02
C PRO A 469 10.07 -2.69 15.63
N VAL A 470 9.54 -1.63 15.02
CA VAL A 470 10.34 -0.46 14.64
C VAL A 470 10.88 0.23 15.89
N THR A 471 12.19 0.42 15.92
CA THR A 471 12.89 1.14 17.00
C THR A 471 12.83 2.64 16.77
N THR A 472 12.81 3.43 17.85
CA THR A 472 12.83 4.89 17.79
C THR A 472 14.03 5.41 18.57
N GLY A 473 15.15 5.59 17.88
CA GLY A 473 16.45 5.90 18.46
C GLY A 473 17.17 4.65 19.00
N GLY A 474 18.24 4.88 19.75
CA GLY A 474 19.02 3.80 20.37
C GLY A 474 20.31 3.42 19.63
N ALA A 475 20.64 4.04 18.50
CA ALA A 475 22.00 3.96 17.97
C ALA A 475 22.99 4.63 18.92
N SER A 476 24.21 4.09 19.00
CA SER A 476 25.31 4.77 19.71
C SER A 476 25.70 6.06 18.99
N CYS A 477 25.99 7.11 19.75
CA CYS A 477 26.33 8.42 19.19
C CYS A 477 27.41 9.13 20.01
N VAL A 478 28.13 10.05 19.37
CA VAL A 478 29.09 10.95 20.01
C VAL A 478 28.59 12.39 19.94
N VAL A 479 27.99 12.77 18.82
CA VAL A 479 27.42 14.10 18.55
C VAL A 479 25.99 13.99 18.02
N ASN A 480 25.25 15.10 18.04
CA ASN A 480 23.87 15.13 17.53
C ASN A 480 23.78 14.73 16.04
N ASP A 481 24.82 15.03 15.25
CA ASP A 481 24.84 14.74 13.81
C ASP A 481 24.86 13.24 13.52
N ASP A 482 25.30 12.40 14.48
CA ASP A 482 25.22 10.93 14.37
C ASP A 482 23.76 10.41 14.43
N CYS A 483 22.84 11.26 14.87
CA CYS A 483 21.44 10.92 15.14
C CYS A 483 20.46 11.53 14.15
N GLY A 484 20.90 11.95 12.95
CA GLY A 484 20.00 12.48 11.92
C GLY A 484 19.04 13.54 12.46
N HIS A 485 17.74 13.23 12.45
CA HIS A 485 16.69 14.10 12.99
C HIS A 485 16.40 13.87 14.48
N GLY A 486 17.45 13.62 15.25
CA GLY A 486 17.41 13.33 16.69
C GLY A 486 18.36 14.20 17.49
N THR A 487 18.64 13.74 18.70
CA THR A 487 19.68 14.28 19.57
C THR A 487 20.46 13.14 20.20
N CYS A 488 21.77 13.33 20.35
CA CYS A 488 22.61 12.40 21.09
C CYS A 488 22.48 12.69 22.59
N VAL A 489 21.85 11.77 23.32
CA VAL A 489 21.62 11.92 24.75
C VAL A 489 22.79 11.30 25.50
N VAL A 490 23.45 12.13 26.32
CA VAL A 490 24.59 11.71 27.13
C VAL A 490 24.15 10.64 28.13
N GLY A 491 24.73 9.44 27.98
CA GLY A 491 24.46 8.26 28.81
C GLY A 491 25.69 7.34 28.86
N ARG A 492 25.54 6.12 29.40
CA ARG A 492 26.56 5.07 29.34
C ARG A 492 25.93 3.78 28.79
N PRO A 493 25.97 3.53 27.47
CA PRO A 493 26.52 4.39 26.41
C PRO A 493 25.62 5.61 26.06
N PRO A 494 26.16 6.65 25.41
CA PRO A 494 25.37 7.72 24.79
C PRO A 494 24.57 7.19 23.58
N LEU A 495 23.30 7.57 23.48
CA LEU A 495 22.35 7.00 22.50
C LEU A 495 21.51 8.08 21.80
N CYS A 496 21.12 7.81 20.55
CA CYS A 496 20.22 8.66 19.79
C CYS A 496 18.79 8.64 20.35
N HIS A 497 18.17 9.81 20.41
CA HIS A 497 16.75 9.99 20.72
C HIS A 497 16.08 10.79 19.61
N CYS A 498 15.07 10.22 18.97
CA CYS A 498 14.44 10.82 17.79
C CYS A 498 13.48 11.94 18.16
N ARG A 499 13.40 12.96 17.31
CA ARG A 499 12.34 13.97 17.37
C ARG A 499 11.02 13.35 16.91
N ASN A 500 9.92 13.98 17.30
CA ASN A 500 8.58 13.60 16.83
C ASN A 500 8.53 13.56 15.29
N GLY A 501 7.93 12.50 14.75
CA GLY A 501 7.83 12.27 13.30
C GLY A 501 9.01 11.50 12.69
N TRP A 502 10.04 11.19 13.46
CA TRP A 502 11.21 10.42 13.04
C TRP A 502 11.38 9.15 13.87
N THR A 503 11.96 8.12 13.26
CA THR A 503 12.15 6.79 13.83
C THR A 503 13.38 6.11 13.22
N GLY A 504 13.62 4.87 13.62
CA GLY A 504 14.84 4.12 13.33
C GLY A 504 15.93 4.42 14.35
N PRO A 505 17.02 3.62 14.35
CA PRO A 505 18.06 3.70 15.37
C PRO A 505 18.80 5.05 15.36
N THR A 506 19.01 5.61 14.17
CA THR A 506 19.67 6.91 13.91
C THR A 506 18.69 8.02 13.51
N CYS A 507 17.38 7.83 13.66
CA CYS A 507 16.35 8.84 13.39
C CYS A 507 16.35 9.39 11.96
N LEU A 508 16.66 8.54 10.98
CA LEU A 508 16.68 8.90 9.55
C LEU A 508 15.41 8.51 8.80
N ALA A 509 14.54 7.69 9.40
CA ALA A 509 13.29 7.29 8.77
C ALA A 509 12.13 8.14 9.31
N HIS A 510 11.23 8.58 8.43
CA HIS A 510 9.97 9.15 8.87
C HIS A 510 9.12 8.09 9.56
N ASN A 511 8.52 8.42 10.70
CA ASN A 511 7.62 7.54 11.43
C ASN A 511 6.28 7.41 10.68
N GLY A 512 6.25 6.73 9.53
CA GLY A 512 5.04 6.50 8.75
C GLY A 512 4.33 5.25 9.26
N SER A 513 3.22 5.41 9.97
CA SER A 513 2.43 4.27 10.43
C SER A 513 0.98 4.73 10.60
N ASP A 514 0.20 4.72 9.52
CA ASP A 514 -1.23 4.91 9.68
C ASP A 514 -2.04 3.93 8.84
N ASN A 515 -2.57 2.90 9.49
CA ASN A 515 -3.53 1.98 8.87
C ASN A 515 -4.92 2.62 8.66
N THR A 516 -5.08 3.93 8.85
CA THR A 516 -6.35 4.56 8.53
C THR A 516 -6.63 4.43 7.03
N ALA A 517 -7.54 3.51 6.72
CA ALA A 517 -8.40 3.65 5.56
C ALA A 517 -8.83 5.11 5.48
N PHE A 518 -8.75 5.70 4.30
CA PHE A 518 -9.03 7.09 3.97
C PHE A 518 -10.46 7.49 4.40
N ASP A 519 -10.69 7.65 5.71
CA ASP A 519 -12.02 7.86 6.25
C ASP A 519 -12.25 9.35 6.40
N VAL A 520 -12.62 9.96 5.27
CA VAL A 520 -13.17 11.31 5.22
C VAL A 520 -14.31 11.46 6.24
N ARG A 521 -14.99 10.35 6.62
CA ARG A 521 -16.06 10.40 7.62
C ARG A 521 -15.57 10.77 9.01
N ARG A 522 -14.34 10.41 9.41
CA ARG A 522 -13.81 10.78 10.73
C ARG A 522 -13.54 12.27 10.85
N ALA A 523 -12.97 12.88 9.81
CA ALA A 523 -12.77 14.33 9.73
C ALA A 523 -14.11 15.09 9.66
N THR A 524 -15.08 14.61 8.88
CA THR A 524 -16.41 15.23 8.84
C THR A 524 -17.20 15.02 10.13
N ALA A 525 -17.10 13.86 10.79
CA ALA A 525 -17.81 13.57 12.03
C ALA A 525 -17.24 14.37 13.20
N THR A 526 -15.91 14.51 13.28
CA THR A 526 -15.27 15.41 14.26
C THR A 526 -15.63 16.87 13.96
N PHE A 527 -15.56 17.32 12.71
CA PHE A 527 -15.98 18.68 12.33
C PHE A 527 -17.46 18.96 12.66
N LEU A 528 -18.36 18.02 12.36
CA LEU A 528 -19.78 18.12 12.68
C LEU A 528 -20.04 18.10 14.20
N ALA A 529 -19.30 17.28 14.95
CA ALA A 529 -19.38 17.27 16.42
C ALA A 529 -18.89 18.60 17.03
N PHE A 530 -17.80 19.17 16.51
CA PHE A 530 -17.31 20.48 16.91
C PHE A 530 -18.29 21.60 16.53
N LEU A 531 -18.89 21.54 15.35
CA LEU A 531 -19.92 22.48 14.90
C LEU A 531 -21.18 22.40 15.81
N ALA A 532 -21.62 21.20 16.16
CA ALA A 532 -22.75 20.99 17.07
C ALA A 532 -22.46 21.53 18.48
N LEU A 533 -21.26 21.27 19.02
CA LEU A 533 -20.81 21.83 20.31
C LEU A 533 -20.75 23.37 20.27
N PHE A 534 -20.26 23.94 19.16
CA PHE A 534 -20.20 25.39 18.97
C PHE A 534 -21.59 26.03 18.93
N LEU A 535 -22.54 25.43 18.19
CA LEU A 535 -23.93 25.90 18.14
C LEU A 535 -24.63 25.78 19.50
N MET A 536 -24.38 24.71 20.24
CA MET A 536 -24.91 24.55 21.61
C MET A 536 -24.32 25.59 22.58
N PHE A 537 -23.02 25.89 22.48
CA PHE A 537 -22.41 26.91 23.32
C PHE A 537 -22.87 28.33 22.98
N GLY A 538 -23.03 28.62 21.68
CA GLY A 538 -23.59 29.89 21.20
C GLY A 538 -25.04 30.12 21.64
N SER A 539 -25.87 29.07 21.59
CA SER A 539 -27.26 29.14 22.07
C SER A 539 -27.33 29.31 23.59
N PHE A 540 -26.46 28.63 24.35
CA PHE A 540 -26.34 28.81 25.80
C PHE A 540 -25.93 30.24 26.18
N LEU A 541 -24.92 30.82 25.52
CA LEU A 541 -24.50 32.20 25.76
C LEU A 541 -25.61 33.20 25.38
N SER A 542 -26.34 32.95 24.30
CA SER A 542 -27.48 33.78 23.90
C SER A 542 -28.62 33.70 24.92
N PHE A 543 -28.91 32.52 25.47
CA PHE A 543 -29.90 32.32 26.53
C PHE A 543 -29.49 33.01 27.84
N VAL A 544 -28.22 32.90 28.25
CA VAL A 544 -27.68 33.61 29.41
C VAL A 544 -27.74 35.13 29.19
N GLY A 545 -27.36 35.61 28.01
CA GLY A 545 -27.47 37.02 27.62
C GLY A 545 -28.91 37.53 27.65
N TYR A 546 -29.86 36.74 27.15
CA TYR A 546 -31.29 37.03 27.23
C TYR A 546 -31.80 37.09 28.68
N LYS A 547 -31.44 36.13 29.52
CA LYS A 547 -31.78 36.14 30.97
C LYS A 547 -31.21 37.35 31.69
N ILE A 548 -29.96 37.73 31.42
CA ILE A 548 -29.33 38.93 32.00
C ILE A 548 -30.03 40.20 31.49
N ARG A 549 -30.35 40.28 30.19
CA ARG A 549 -31.06 41.42 29.61
C ARG A 549 -32.47 41.57 30.18
N ASN A 550 -33.23 40.47 30.31
CA ASN A 550 -34.56 40.52 30.91
C ASN A 550 -34.51 40.87 32.39
N ARG A 551 -33.52 40.36 33.13
CA ARG A 551 -33.31 40.75 34.53
C ARG A 551 -33.02 42.25 34.62
N ASN A 552 -32.15 42.79 33.78
CA ASN A 552 -31.84 44.22 33.73
C ASN A 552 -33.03 45.07 33.24
N TYR A 553 -33.88 44.54 32.36
CA TYR A 553 -35.11 45.21 31.92
C TYR A 553 -36.13 45.29 33.05
N SER A 554 -36.38 44.19 33.77
CA SER A 554 -37.23 44.21 34.97
C SER A 554 -36.68 45.15 36.05
N THR A 555 -35.35 45.24 36.21
CA THR A 555 -34.75 46.18 37.16
C THR A 555 -34.90 47.63 36.71
N ARG A 556 -34.85 47.91 35.40
CA ARG A 556 -35.10 49.24 34.82
C ARG A 556 -36.56 49.67 34.94
N VAL A 557 -37.50 48.79 34.63
CA VAL A 557 -38.94 49.05 34.79
C VAL A 557 -39.27 49.31 36.26
N LEU A 558 -38.63 48.60 37.20
CA LEU A 558 -38.78 48.88 38.63
C LEU A 558 -38.24 50.28 39.01
N TYR A 559 -37.14 50.71 38.40
CA TYR A 559 -36.57 52.05 38.61
C TYR A 559 -37.41 53.16 37.97
N GLU A 560 -37.99 52.94 36.79
CA GLU A 560 -38.90 53.88 36.12
C GLU A 560 -40.24 54.01 36.88
N LEU A 561 -40.81 52.89 37.35
CA LEU A 561 -41.99 52.91 38.23
C LEU A 561 -41.73 53.64 39.56
N LEU A 562 -40.52 53.52 40.11
CA LEU A 562 -40.13 54.27 41.32
C LEU A 562 -39.89 55.76 41.04
N SER A 563 -39.39 56.12 39.85
CA SER A 563 -39.20 57.53 39.48
C SER A 563 -40.51 58.24 39.11
N ASP A 564 -41.47 57.51 38.54
CA ASP A 564 -42.78 58.08 38.18
C ASP A 564 -43.60 58.44 39.43
N ILE A 565 -43.47 57.67 40.53
CA ILE A 565 -44.08 58.01 41.83
C ILE A 565 -43.51 59.31 42.43
N GLU A 566 -42.28 59.70 42.11
CA GLU A 566 -41.68 60.96 42.57
C GLU A 566 -42.05 62.18 41.71
N SER A 567 -42.56 61.98 40.49
CA SER A 567 -42.81 63.08 39.53
C SER A 567 -44.25 63.61 39.49
N GLU A 568 -45.21 62.97 40.18
CA GLU A 568 -46.64 63.33 40.17
C GLU A 568 -47.04 64.39 41.24
N LYS A 569 -46.14 65.30 41.60
CA LYS A 569 -46.50 66.54 42.28
C LYS A 569 -46.24 67.72 41.35
N VAL A 570 -47.31 68.49 41.09
CA VAL A 570 -47.35 69.88 40.57
C VAL A 570 -47.88 70.01 39.13
N LEU A 571 -49.22 70.16 38.97
CA LEU A 571 -49.91 71.40 38.52
C LEU A 571 -51.45 71.19 38.38
N PRO A 572 -52.27 72.27 38.41
CA PRO A 572 -53.66 72.22 38.83
C PRO A 572 -54.70 72.51 37.74
N SER A 573 -55.85 71.85 37.91
CA SER A 573 -57.24 72.35 37.88
C SER A 573 -57.75 73.19 36.68
N LYS A 574 -58.65 72.61 35.87
CA LYS A 574 -60.14 72.79 35.92
C LYS A 574 -60.76 72.58 34.54
N GLY A 575 -61.89 71.87 34.51
CA GLY A 575 -62.84 71.87 33.38
C GLY A 575 -63.58 70.55 33.20
N ALA A 576 -64.65 70.36 33.97
CA ALA A 576 -65.54 69.20 33.92
C ALA A 576 -66.35 69.11 32.62
N VAL A 577 -66.77 67.90 32.22
CA VAL A 577 -68.18 67.41 32.23
C VAL A 577 -68.16 65.88 32.03
N ILE A 578 -69.00 65.17 32.79
CA ILE A 578 -69.17 63.71 32.89
C ILE A 578 -70.51 63.33 32.26
N GLU A 579 -70.58 62.16 31.60
CA GLU A 579 -71.65 61.14 31.62
C GLU A 579 -71.38 60.15 30.47
N GLY A 580 -71.53 58.82 30.54
CA GLY A 580 -71.98 57.83 31.53
C GLY A 580 -71.79 56.46 30.83
N SER A 581 -71.18 55.47 31.50
CA SER A 581 -71.83 54.33 32.16
C SER A 581 -71.81 53.01 31.34
N GLU A 582 -70.90 52.14 31.82
CA GLU A 582 -70.98 50.68 32.03
C GLU A 582 -70.75 49.62 30.92
N PRO A 583 -70.05 48.50 31.25
CA PRO A 583 -69.74 47.36 30.38
C PRO A 583 -70.42 46.05 30.92
N PRO A 584 -69.85 44.84 30.75
CA PRO A 584 -69.92 43.91 29.64
C PRO A 584 -70.66 42.60 30.02
N ALA A 585 -70.86 41.67 29.06
CA ALA A 585 -71.22 40.29 29.39
C ALA A 585 -70.59 39.24 28.46
N LEU A 586 -70.27 38.11 29.09
CA LEU A 586 -69.51 36.93 28.64
C LEU A 586 -70.43 35.81 28.10
N LYS A 587 -69.94 35.08 27.07
CA LYS A 587 -70.01 33.61 26.81
C LYS A 587 -71.41 32.94 26.61
N PRO A 588 -71.52 31.63 26.24
CA PRO A 588 -70.67 30.68 25.47
C PRO A 588 -71.45 29.68 24.53
N MET A 589 -70.70 28.78 23.87
CA MET A 589 -70.94 27.32 23.59
C MET A 589 -72.15 26.81 22.76
N GLU A 590 -71.83 25.93 21.79
CA GLU A 590 -72.42 24.58 21.50
C GLU A 590 -71.54 23.95 20.38
N GLN A 591 -70.92 22.75 20.45
CA GLN A 591 -71.30 21.33 20.64
C GLN A 591 -72.01 20.63 19.46
N GLY A 592 -71.49 19.42 19.16
CA GLY A 592 -72.06 18.37 18.29
C GLY A 592 -71.23 18.15 17.01
N GLY A 593 -70.72 16.98 16.64
CA GLY A 593 -70.91 15.59 17.09
C GLY A 593 -70.81 14.67 15.87
N GLY A 594 -70.30 13.44 16.03
CA GLY A 594 -70.65 12.32 15.15
C GLY A 594 -69.60 11.82 14.15
N SER A 595 -69.04 10.66 14.48
CA SER A 595 -68.25 9.72 13.68
C SER A 595 -69.07 8.94 12.64
N SER A 596 -68.44 8.44 11.56
CA SER A 596 -68.24 7.00 11.28
C SER A 596 -67.90 6.66 9.82
N LEU A 597 -67.16 5.55 9.65
CA LEU A 597 -67.03 4.65 8.47
C LEU A 597 -66.29 5.17 7.23
N SER A 598 -65.62 4.39 6.39
CA SER A 598 -64.83 3.15 6.44
C SER A 598 -64.43 2.86 4.97
N TYR A 599 -63.19 2.42 4.74
CA TYR A 599 -62.68 1.59 3.62
C TYR A 599 -63.51 1.42 2.33
N GLN A 600 -62.92 1.76 1.17
CA GLN A 600 -62.41 0.76 0.20
C GLN A 600 -61.68 1.41 -1.01
N THR A 601 -60.48 0.90 -1.26
CA THR A 601 -59.84 0.60 -2.55
C THR A 601 -60.34 1.23 -3.85
N GLU A 602 -59.47 1.96 -4.53
CA GLU A 602 -58.77 1.52 -5.76
C GLU A 602 -57.36 2.11 -5.81
#